data_AF-A0A9W9C6U4-F1
#
_entry.id   AF-A0A9W9C6U4-F1
#
_cell.length_a   1.000
_cell.length_b   1.000
_cell.length_c   1.000
_cell.angle_alpha   90.00
_cell.angle_beta   90.00
_cell.angle_gamma   90.00
#
_symmetry.space_group_name_H-M   'P 1'
#
loop_
_entity.id
_entity.type
_entity.pdbx_description
1 polymer ?
#
loop_
_entity_poly.entity_id
_entity_poly.type
_entity_poly.pdbx_seq_one_letter_code
_entity_poly.pdbx_strand_id
1 'polypeptide(L)'
;MAASQIHLKGAATLIRQRGTSQFSSLVGHGMFVRLRGSILALCLMTSEPLPDYFIQHLKEEKLKDNDFEMVFYTLLNRVCGLRARQKRAGFVSDAMAEDAKATIQQFDDWHPDFPAWVMPPGHRSYKKDGTAPGVNTSSMPSADKDHRFIWVAMSWLIMHTSRLLVFDILVIYYRAQQAILPSPETKEALQRATTAQIDLAQDIQDTVEYYLDTLISSQASTRSIGAHMLMMPLSVLLGLSTTGPETLVWVARMASRIAEVFALKQGKIIADFLMKGWKGETFALSPVNKSLSRTDTLDLAGEGMGTPEDGPLTPSPTPDRKIHAEPDILIS
;
A
#
# COMPACT_ATOMS: atom_id res chain seq x y z
N MET A 1 -9.26 -2.93 -11.20
CA MET A 1 -9.23 -2.70 -9.73
C MET A 1 -10.61 -2.53 -9.11
N ALA A 2 -11.60 -1.90 -9.76
CA ALA A 2 -12.94 -1.72 -9.18
C ALA A 2 -13.62 -3.04 -8.76
N ALA A 3 -13.54 -4.09 -9.59
CA ALA A 3 -14.14 -5.39 -9.27
C ALA A 3 -13.53 -6.04 -8.01
N SER A 4 -12.20 -6.05 -7.85
CA SER A 4 -11.55 -6.63 -6.66
C SER A 4 -11.89 -5.85 -5.39
N GLN A 5 -12.02 -4.53 -5.48
CA GLN A 5 -12.50 -3.70 -4.37
C GLN A 5 -13.95 -4.04 -3.99
N ILE A 6 -14.84 -4.22 -4.97
CA ILE A 6 -16.25 -4.60 -4.71
C ILE A 6 -16.32 -5.97 -4.03
N HIS A 7 -15.57 -6.96 -4.53
CA HIS A 7 -15.56 -8.30 -3.93
C HIS A 7 -15.02 -8.30 -2.50
N LEU A 8 -13.93 -7.57 -2.23
CA LEU A 8 -13.36 -7.50 -0.88
C LEU A 8 -14.25 -6.71 0.09
N LYS A 9 -14.91 -5.64 -0.36
CA LYS A 9 -15.95 -4.94 0.41
C LYS A 9 -17.16 -5.83 0.69
N GLY A 10 -17.57 -6.64 -0.30
CA GLY A 10 -18.62 -7.65 -0.14
C GLY A 10 -18.25 -8.71 0.89
N ALA A 11 -17.03 -9.26 0.80
CA ALA A 11 -16.51 -10.24 1.76
C ALA A 11 -16.44 -9.67 3.19
N ALA A 12 -15.94 -8.44 3.35
CA ALA A 12 -15.94 -7.73 4.63
C ALA A 12 -17.35 -7.56 5.20
N THR A 13 -18.33 -7.23 4.35
CA THR A 13 -19.73 -7.06 4.74
C THR A 13 -20.36 -8.39 5.17
N LEU A 14 -20.10 -9.47 4.44
CA LEU A 14 -20.59 -10.81 4.77
C LEU A 14 -20.04 -11.29 6.12
N ILE A 15 -18.76 -11.02 6.38
CA ILE A 15 -18.15 -11.36 7.66
C ILE A 15 -18.81 -10.60 8.80
N ARG A 16 -18.99 -9.28 8.63
CA ARG A 16 -19.68 -8.44 9.62
C ARG A 16 -21.09 -8.95 9.91
N GLN A 17 -21.83 -9.40 8.88
CA GLN A 17 -23.18 -9.94 9.05
C GLN A 17 -23.23 -11.29 9.74
N ARG A 18 -22.29 -12.19 9.43
CA ARG A 18 -22.23 -13.54 10.02
C ARG A 18 -21.65 -13.57 11.43
N GLY A 19 -20.95 -12.51 11.84
CA GLY A 19 -20.31 -12.41 13.14
C GLY A 19 -18.98 -13.16 13.23
N THR A 20 -18.29 -12.96 14.36
CA THR A 20 -16.93 -13.49 14.61
C THR A 20 -16.92 -14.96 15.03
N SER A 21 -18.08 -15.52 15.40
CA SER A 21 -18.21 -16.92 15.82
C SER A 21 -17.75 -17.91 14.75
N GLN A 22 -17.89 -17.58 13.47
CA GLN A 22 -17.42 -18.42 12.36
C GLN A 22 -15.88 -18.60 12.34
N PHE A 23 -15.12 -17.72 13.03
CA PHE A 23 -13.67 -17.79 13.14
C PHE A 23 -13.18 -18.51 14.40
N SER A 24 -14.09 -19.05 15.21
CA SER A 24 -13.75 -19.84 16.40
C SER A 24 -13.10 -21.19 16.08
N SER A 25 -13.35 -21.73 14.88
CA SER A 25 -12.70 -22.95 14.40
C SER A 25 -11.34 -22.64 13.76
N LEU A 26 -10.42 -23.61 13.78
CA LEU A 26 -9.12 -23.49 13.14
C LEU A 26 -9.23 -23.16 11.64
N VAL A 27 -10.18 -23.79 10.94
CA VAL A 27 -10.44 -23.53 9.51
C VAL A 27 -10.96 -22.11 9.31
N GLY A 28 -11.93 -21.69 10.12
CA GLY A 28 -12.49 -20.34 10.07
C GLY A 28 -11.42 -19.27 10.34
N HIS A 29 -10.59 -19.48 11.35
CA HIS A 29 -9.46 -18.60 11.65
C HIS A 29 -8.47 -18.51 10.47
N GLY A 30 -8.09 -19.66 9.89
CA GLY A 30 -7.22 -19.68 8.70
C GLY A 30 -7.81 -18.93 7.50
N MET A 31 -9.13 -19.02 7.29
CA MET A 31 -9.83 -18.23 6.26
C MET A 31 -9.80 -16.73 6.57
N PHE A 32 -10.01 -16.35 7.84
CA PHE A 32 -9.93 -14.96 8.28
C PHE A 32 -8.55 -14.35 8.04
N VAL A 33 -7.49 -15.04 8.46
CA VAL A 33 -6.09 -14.58 8.28
C VAL A 33 -5.78 -14.34 6.79
N ARG A 34 -6.17 -15.26 5.90
CA ARG A 34 -5.97 -15.12 4.45
C ARG A 34 -6.74 -13.94 3.86
N LEU A 35 -8.01 -13.79 4.23
CA LEU A 35 -8.81 -12.67 3.74
C LEU A 35 -8.27 -11.33 4.24
N ARG A 36 -7.90 -11.24 5.53
CA ARG A 36 -7.30 -10.05 6.10
C ARG A 36 -6.05 -9.66 5.34
N GLY A 37 -5.15 -10.61 5.05
CA GLY A 37 -3.96 -10.36 4.23
C GLY A 37 -4.29 -9.77 2.85
N SER A 38 -5.33 -10.30 2.20
CA SER A 38 -5.78 -9.81 0.88
C SER A 38 -6.40 -8.41 0.93
N ILE A 39 -7.23 -8.12 1.95
CA ILE A 39 -7.82 -6.80 2.16
C ILE A 39 -6.73 -5.78 2.46
N LEU A 40 -5.77 -6.14 3.31
CA LEU A 40 -4.66 -5.28 3.66
C LEU A 40 -3.80 -4.96 2.44
N ALA A 41 -3.43 -5.96 1.64
CA ALA A 41 -2.67 -5.75 0.41
C ALA A 41 -3.43 -4.82 -0.55
N LEU A 42 -4.75 -4.98 -0.67
CA LEU A 42 -5.58 -4.07 -1.46
C LEU A 42 -5.56 -2.63 -0.91
N CYS A 43 -5.73 -2.45 0.40
CA CYS A 43 -5.70 -1.15 1.06
C CYS A 43 -4.38 -0.42 0.80
N LEU A 44 -3.24 -1.12 0.93
CA LEU A 44 -1.93 -0.59 0.59
C LEU A 44 -1.86 -0.12 -0.87
N MET A 45 -2.25 -0.98 -1.83
CA MET A 45 -2.21 -0.65 -3.25
C MET A 45 -3.15 0.50 -3.65
N THR A 46 -4.30 0.62 -2.99
CA THR A 46 -5.35 1.58 -3.36
C THR A 46 -5.33 2.86 -2.52
N SER A 47 -4.44 2.91 -1.52
CA SER A 47 -4.34 4.00 -0.54
C SER A 47 -5.68 4.26 0.15
N GLU A 48 -6.36 3.17 0.49
CA GLU A 48 -7.61 3.16 1.26
C GLU A 48 -7.31 2.71 2.70
N PRO A 49 -8.04 3.20 3.72
CA PRO A 49 -7.86 2.73 5.07
C PRO A 49 -8.31 1.27 5.21
N LEU A 50 -7.80 0.57 6.21
CA LEU A 50 -8.35 -0.73 6.58
C LEU A 50 -9.76 -0.54 7.16
N PRO A 51 -10.76 -1.38 6.82
CA PRO A 51 -12.10 -1.22 7.36
C PRO A 51 -12.13 -1.39 8.89
N ASP A 52 -12.86 -0.52 9.60
CA ASP A 52 -12.91 -0.47 11.07
C ASP A 52 -13.21 -1.81 11.73
N TYR A 53 -14.10 -2.60 11.12
CA TYR A 53 -14.42 -3.94 11.62
C TYR A 53 -13.19 -4.85 11.74
N PHE A 54 -12.24 -4.79 10.79
CA PHE A 54 -11.00 -5.56 10.88
C PHE A 54 -10.09 -5.02 11.97
N ILE A 55 -10.03 -3.70 12.14
CA ILE A 55 -9.24 -3.06 13.20
C ILE A 55 -9.79 -3.44 14.59
N GLN A 56 -11.11 -3.44 14.75
CA GLN A 56 -11.77 -3.87 15.98
C GLN A 56 -11.43 -5.33 16.28
N HIS A 57 -11.53 -6.22 15.29
CA HIS A 57 -11.23 -7.63 15.50
C HIS A 57 -9.74 -7.88 15.80
N LEU A 58 -8.83 -7.09 15.22
CA LEU A 58 -7.40 -7.13 15.56
C LEU A 58 -7.11 -6.75 17.04
N LYS A 59 -7.99 -5.95 17.66
CA LYS A 59 -7.86 -5.55 19.07
C LYS A 59 -8.46 -6.55 20.03
N GLU A 60 -9.37 -7.42 19.56
CA GLU A 60 -10.00 -8.44 20.40
C GLU A 60 -8.96 -9.51 20.77
N GLU A 61 -8.59 -9.57 22.05
CA GLU A 61 -7.41 -10.29 22.56
C GLU A 61 -7.39 -11.81 22.31
N LYS A 62 -8.50 -12.40 21.87
CA LYS A 62 -8.63 -13.86 21.68
C LYS A 62 -7.90 -14.39 20.45
N LEU A 63 -7.35 -13.52 19.60
CA LEU A 63 -6.54 -13.92 18.44
C LEU A 63 -5.04 -13.94 18.72
N LYS A 64 -4.59 -13.39 19.86
CA LYS A 64 -3.16 -13.23 20.18
C LYS A 64 -2.41 -14.58 20.22
N ASP A 65 -3.07 -15.67 20.59
CA ASP A 65 -2.43 -16.97 20.76
C ASP A 65 -2.21 -17.74 19.44
N ASN A 66 -2.92 -17.39 18.36
CA ASN A 66 -2.88 -18.13 17.09
C ASN A 66 -2.42 -17.29 15.89
N ASP A 67 -2.30 -15.97 16.05
CA ASP A 67 -2.04 -15.07 14.94
C ASP A 67 -0.57 -14.66 14.89
N PHE A 68 0.12 -15.06 13.83
CA PHE A 68 1.49 -14.65 13.59
C PHE A 68 1.55 -13.12 13.38
N GLU A 69 2.17 -12.45 14.36
CA GLU A 69 2.65 -11.06 14.34
C GLU A 69 1.59 -9.93 14.39
N MET A 70 0.97 -9.73 15.56
CA MET A 70 0.14 -8.54 15.85
C MET A 70 0.86 -7.21 15.52
N VAL A 71 2.18 -7.16 15.73
CA VAL A 71 3.02 -5.99 15.42
C VAL A 71 3.01 -5.71 13.91
N PHE A 72 3.19 -6.74 13.08
CA PHE A 72 3.15 -6.62 11.62
C PHE A 72 1.85 -5.97 11.15
N TYR A 73 0.70 -6.51 11.55
CA TYR A 73 -0.59 -5.96 11.13
C TYR A 73 -0.85 -4.55 11.65
N THR A 74 -0.38 -4.24 12.86
CA THR A 74 -0.49 -2.89 13.43
C THR A 74 0.28 -1.87 12.59
N LEU A 75 1.51 -2.22 12.20
CA LEU A 75 2.35 -1.37 11.35
C LEU A 75 1.71 -1.15 9.98
N LEU A 76 1.27 -2.24 9.34
CA LEU A 76 0.64 -2.15 8.03
C LEU A 76 -0.68 -1.36 8.04
N ASN A 77 -1.48 -1.49 9.09
CA ASN A 77 -2.68 -0.68 9.28
C ASN A 77 -2.33 0.81 9.38
N ARG A 78 -1.27 1.15 10.12
CA ARG A 78 -0.76 2.53 10.23
C ARG A 78 -0.33 3.08 8.86
N VAL A 79 0.35 2.27 8.06
CA VAL A 79 0.74 2.62 6.68
C VAL A 79 -0.49 2.88 5.80
N CYS A 80 -1.51 2.02 5.87
CA CYS A 80 -2.78 2.23 5.16
C CYS A 80 -3.44 3.56 5.57
N GLY A 81 -3.46 3.85 6.88
CA GLY A 81 -3.99 5.11 7.41
C GLY A 81 -3.23 6.34 6.92
N LEU A 82 -1.89 6.28 6.92
CA LEU A 82 -1.02 7.33 6.38
C LEU A 82 -1.32 7.61 4.90
N ARG A 83 -1.33 6.56 4.07
CA ARG A 83 -1.63 6.65 2.64
C ARG A 83 -3.04 7.20 2.36
N ALA A 84 -4.03 6.77 3.12
CA ALA A 84 -5.41 7.26 2.99
C ALA A 84 -5.55 8.74 3.40
N ARG A 85 -4.81 9.21 4.41
CA ARG A 85 -4.77 10.63 4.77
C ARG A 85 -4.07 11.46 3.70
N GLN A 86 -2.92 11.01 3.21
CA GLN A 86 -2.20 11.65 2.11
C GLN A 86 -3.09 11.80 0.87
N LYS A 87 -3.76 10.71 0.45
CA LYS A 87 -4.67 10.70 -0.71
C LYS A 87 -5.82 11.70 -0.56
N ARG A 88 -6.43 11.79 0.64
CA ARG A 88 -7.55 12.71 0.92
C ARG A 88 -7.11 14.16 1.01
N ALA A 89 -5.97 14.42 1.64
CA ALA A 89 -5.46 15.78 1.81
C ALA A 89 -4.86 16.34 0.51
N GLY A 90 -4.27 15.49 -0.33
CA GLY A 90 -3.54 15.90 -1.53
C GLY A 90 -2.14 16.46 -1.25
N PHE A 91 -1.72 16.50 0.02
CA PHE A 91 -0.39 16.92 0.46
C PHE A 91 0.02 16.16 1.73
N VAL A 92 1.28 16.34 2.16
CA VAL A 92 1.81 15.77 3.41
C VAL A 92 2.04 16.89 4.41
N SER A 93 1.29 16.91 5.51
CA SER A 93 1.47 17.86 6.62
C SER A 93 2.59 17.42 7.56
N ASP A 94 3.13 18.32 8.38
CA ASP A 94 4.14 18.02 9.41
C ASP A 94 3.72 16.86 10.33
N ALA A 95 2.47 16.85 10.80
CA ALA A 95 1.94 15.77 11.64
C ALA A 95 1.96 14.40 10.93
N MET A 96 1.73 14.36 9.61
CA MET A 96 1.83 13.12 8.83
C MET A 96 3.29 12.70 8.64
N ALA A 97 4.21 13.65 8.48
CA ALA A 97 5.64 13.38 8.37
C ALA A 97 6.20 12.82 9.69
N GLU A 98 5.83 13.39 10.84
CA GLU A 98 6.20 12.85 12.15
C GLU A 98 5.63 11.45 12.38
N ASP A 99 4.37 11.22 11.99
CA ASP A 99 3.75 9.90 12.06
C ASP A 99 4.46 8.88 11.13
N ALA A 100 4.87 9.31 9.93
CA ALA A 100 5.67 8.50 9.01
C ALA A 100 7.06 8.15 9.59
N LYS A 101 7.78 9.12 10.18
CA LYS A 101 9.07 8.88 10.86
C LYS A 101 8.91 7.86 11.99
N ALA A 102 7.90 8.03 12.84
CA ALA A 102 7.62 7.10 13.93
C ALA A 102 7.24 5.71 13.41
N THR A 103 6.56 5.63 12.25
CA THR A 103 6.26 4.34 11.60
C THR A 103 7.52 3.65 11.09
N ILE A 104 8.46 4.37 10.47
CA ILE A 104 9.76 3.82 10.08
C ILE A 104 10.52 3.31 11.30
N GLN A 105 10.60 4.10 12.37
CA GLN A 105 11.29 3.68 13.59
C GLN A 105 10.70 2.38 14.14
N GLN A 106 9.37 2.23 14.16
CA GLN A 106 8.77 0.98 14.62
C GLN A 106 9.03 -0.21 13.70
N PHE A 107 9.19 0.01 12.39
CA PHE A 107 9.67 -1.03 11.47
C PHE A 107 11.14 -1.39 11.71
N ASP A 108 11.96 -0.44 12.16
CA ASP A 108 13.36 -0.67 12.52
C ASP A 108 13.50 -1.37 13.87
N ASP A 109 12.62 -1.08 14.82
CA ASP A 109 12.58 -1.72 16.14
C ASP A 109 12.01 -3.15 16.04
N TRP A 110 11.14 -3.41 15.07
CA TRP A 110 10.54 -4.72 14.84
C TRP A 110 11.46 -5.62 14.01
N HIS A 111 11.99 -6.65 14.65
CA HIS A 111 12.94 -7.61 14.08
C HIS A 111 12.30 -9.01 13.97
N PRO A 112 11.42 -9.26 12.99
CA PRO A 112 10.85 -10.59 12.79
C PRO A 112 11.94 -11.60 12.43
N ASP A 113 11.86 -12.81 13.00
CA ASP A 113 12.76 -13.91 12.69
C ASP A 113 12.38 -14.55 11.34
N PHE A 114 12.79 -13.91 10.25
CA PHE A 114 12.65 -14.46 8.91
C PHE A 114 13.70 -15.55 8.66
N PRO A 115 13.30 -16.76 8.20
CA PRO A 115 14.25 -17.80 7.81
C PRO A 115 15.24 -17.33 6.73
N ALA A 116 16.50 -17.76 6.83
CA ALA A 116 17.56 -17.36 5.90
C ALA A 116 17.25 -17.64 4.42
N TRP A 117 16.49 -18.69 4.11
CA TRP A 117 16.12 -19.08 2.74
C TRP A 117 15.12 -18.12 2.08
N VAL A 118 14.57 -17.17 2.83
CA VAL A 118 13.66 -16.14 2.30
C VAL A 118 14.43 -15.12 1.47
N MET A 119 15.76 -15.08 1.58
CA MET A 119 16.60 -14.12 0.86
C MET A 119 17.52 -14.81 -0.14
N PRO A 120 17.87 -14.14 -1.24
CA PRO A 120 18.96 -14.59 -2.11
C PRO A 120 20.26 -14.74 -1.30
N PRO A 121 21.08 -15.78 -1.55
CA PRO A 121 22.39 -15.89 -0.93
C PRO A 121 23.23 -14.62 -1.21
N GLY A 122 23.76 -13.99 -0.15
CA GLY A 122 24.60 -12.78 -0.27
C GLY A 122 23.83 -11.47 -0.45
N HIS A 123 22.51 -11.46 -0.30
CA HIS A 123 21.69 -10.24 -0.37
C HIS A 123 22.12 -9.20 0.69
N ARG A 124 22.08 -7.91 0.39
CA ARG A 124 22.61 -6.86 1.31
C ARG A 124 21.87 -6.74 2.64
N SER A 125 20.56 -7.02 2.65
CA SER A 125 19.76 -7.09 3.88
C SER A 125 19.92 -8.41 4.64
N TYR A 126 20.75 -9.34 4.16
CA TYR A 126 21.07 -10.59 4.85
C TYR A 126 22.05 -10.33 6.00
N LYS A 127 21.59 -10.48 7.24
CA LYS A 127 22.49 -10.54 8.41
C LYS A 127 22.97 -11.99 8.57
N LYS A 128 24.24 -12.23 8.26
CA LYS A 128 24.90 -13.56 8.28
C LYS A 128 24.89 -14.24 9.66
N ASP A 129 24.71 -13.46 10.72
CA ASP A 129 24.86 -13.90 12.10
C ASP A 129 23.56 -14.42 12.73
N GLY A 130 22.43 -14.31 12.01
CA GLY A 130 21.25 -15.07 12.36
C GLY A 130 21.52 -16.54 12.10
N THR A 131 21.82 -17.31 13.14
CA THR A 131 21.57 -18.75 13.12
C THR A 131 20.09 -18.94 12.85
N ALA A 132 19.70 -18.91 11.57
CA ALA A 132 18.39 -19.38 11.19
C ALA A 132 18.33 -20.79 11.80
N PRO A 133 17.31 -21.11 12.60
CA PRO A 133 16.97 -22.50 12.76
C PRO A 133 16.70 -22.93 11.33
N GLY A 134 17.67 -23.63 10.75
CA GLY A 134 17.48 -24.39 9.54
C GLY A 134 16.36 -25.33 9.93
N VAL A 135 15.12 -24.90 9.66
CA VAL A 135 13.99 -25.80 9.60
C VAL A 135 14.52 -26.83 8.66
N ASN A 136 14.81 -28.01 9.20
CA ASN A 136 15.39 -29.09 8.45
C ASN A 136 14.28 -29.51 7.50
N THR A 137 14.13 -28.78 6.39
CA THR A 137 12.99 -28.91 5.50
C THR A 137 12.98 -30.32 4.95
N SER A 138 14.11 -31.02 4.92
CA SER A 138 14.21 -32.44 4.60
C SER A 138 13.10 -33.32 5.23
N SER A 139 12.59 -33.01 6.43
CA SER A 139 11.56 -33.81 7.12
C SER A 139 10.09 -33.36 6.94
N MET A 140 9.81 -32.16 6.41
CA MET A 140 8.42 -31.72 6.17
C MET A 140 7.85 -32.29 4.85
N PRO A 141 6.54 -32.56 4.75
CA PRO A 141 5.89 -32.84 3.47
C PRO A 141 6.14 -31.70 2.47
N SER A 142 6.27 -32.01 1.17
CA SER A 142 6.61 -30.97 0.17
C SER A 142 5.56 -29.87 0.08
N ALA A 143 4.27 -30.21 0.27
CA ALA A 143 3.17 -29.25 0.19
C ALA A 143 3.24 -28.19 1.30
N ASP A 144 3.62 -28.57 2.53
CA ASP A 144 3.73 -27.62 3.65
C ASP A 144 4.90 -26.65 3.47
N LYS A 145 5.97 -27.09 2.80
CA LYS A 145 7.12 -26.23 2.46
C LYS A 145 6.74 -25.13 1.48
N ASP A 146 6.06 -25.47 0.40
CA ASP A 146 5.67 -24.51 -0.64
C ASP A 146 4.73 -23.44 -0.08
N HIS A 147 3.75 -23.84 0.75
CA HIS A 147 2.83 -22.92 1.40
C HIS A 147 3.54 -22.00 2.40
N ARG A 148 4.43 -22.56 3.22
CA ARG A 148 5.25 -21.77 4.15
C ARG A 148 6.17 -20.82 3.41
N PHE A 149 6.78 -21.26 2.32
CA PHE A 149 7.62 -20.42 1.47
C PHE A 149 6.85 -19.20 0.97
N ILE A 150 5.69 -19.39 0.32
CA ILE A 150 4.87 -18.27 -0.16
C ILE A 150 4.53 -17.31 0.98
N TRP A 151 4.05 -17.83 2.10
CA TRP A 151 3.55 -16.98 3.17
C TRP A 151 4.65 -16.10 3.77
N VAL A 152 5.84 -16.67 3.98
CA VAL A 152 6.98 -15.94 4.51
C VAL A 152 7.52 -14.95 3.48
N ALA A 153 7.67 -15.36 2.21
CA ALA A 153 8.07 -14.49 1.10
C ALA A 153 7.09 -13.29 0.93
N MET A 154 5.79 -13.56 1.02
CA MET A 154 4.74 -12.53 0.95
C MET A 154 4.86 -11.54 2.10
N SER A 155 5.06 -12.03 3.32
CA SER A 155 5.19 -11.19 4.51
C SER A 155 6.41 -10.28 4.41
N TRP A 156 7.54 -10.81 3.92
CA TRP A 156 8.74 -10.04 3.65
C TRP A 156 8.49 -8.94 2.60
N LEU A 157 7.91 -9.29 1.44
CA LEU A 157 7.61 -8.31 0.39
C LEU A 157 6.65 -7.23 0.87
N ILE A 158 5.61 -7.60 1.60
CA ILE A 158 4.63 -6.66 2.15
C ILE A 158 5.29 -5.70 3.14
N MET A 159 6.16 -6.20 4.02
CA MET A 159 6.91 -5.39 4.97
C MET A 159 7.75 -4.33 4.24
N HIS A 160 8.60 -4.75 3.31
CA HIS A 160 9.49 -3.84 2.58
C HIS A 160 8.72 -2.88 1.68
N THR A 161 7.69 -3.36 1.00
CA THR A 161 6.83 -2.49 0.17
C THR A 161 6.11 -1.45 1.04
N SER A 162 5.72 -1.81 2.26
CA SER A 162 5.08 -0.85 3.18
C SER A 162 6.07 0.19 3.69
N ARG A 163 7.30 -0.22 4.06
CA ARG A 163 8.40 0.71 4.38
C ARG A 163 8.67 1.67 3.22
N LEU A 164 8.67 1.15 1.99
CA LEU A 164 8.89 1.93 0.76
C LEU A 164 7.81 3.01 0.55
N LEU A 165 6.54 2.67 0.81
CA LEU A 165 5.42 3.60 0.77
C LEU A 165 5.51 4.69 1.85
N VAL A 166 6.05 4.38 3.03
CA VAL A 166 6.27 5.38 4.10
C VAL A 166 7.42 6.33 3.73
N PHE A 167 8.51 5.81 3.17
CA PHE A 167 9.58 6.67 2.64
C PHE A 167 9.08 7.58 1.52
N ASP A 168 8.15 7.13 0.67
CA ASP A 168 7.55 7.98 -0.37
C ASP A 168 6.85 9.20 0.21
N ILE A 169 6.13 9.03 1.32
CA ILE A 169 5.49 10.13 2.06
C ILE A 169 6.55 11.14 2.55
N LEU A 170 7.66 10.64 3.10
CA LEU A 170 8.76 11.50 3.58
C LEU A 170 9.48 12.22 2.43
N VAL A 171 9.72 11.56 1.30
CA VAL A 171 10.31 12.18 0.11
C VAL A 171 9.43 13.31 -0.40
N ILE A 172 8.11 13.08 -0.54
CA ILE A 172 7.15 14.11 -0.96
C ILE A 172 7.17 15.29 0.01
N TYR A 173 7.15 15.02 1.32
CA TYR A 173 7.21 16.06 2.35
C TYR A 173 8.49 16.90 2.25
N TYR A 174 9.67 16.27 2.25
CA TYR A 174 10.93 17.00 2.24
C TYR A 174 11.18 17.73 0.92
N ARG A 175 10.66 17.23 -0.22
CA ARG A 175 10.66 17.98 -1.47
C ARG A 175 9.85 19.28 -1.35
N ALA A 176 8.66 19.20 -0.76
CA ALA A 176 7.83 20.38 -0.53
C ALA A 176 8.52 21.38 0.42
N GLN A 177 9.09 20.90 1.54
CA GLN A 177 9.84 21.75 2.47
C GLN A 177 11.05 22.40 1.82
N GLN A 178 11.84 21.65 1.04
CA GLN A 178 12.99 22.18 0.30
C GLN A 178 12.58 23.25 -0.72
N ALA A 179 11.37 23.18 -1.28
CA ALA A 179 10.86 24.17 -2.22
C ALA A 179 10.34 25.44 -1.53
N ILE A 180 9.75 25.32 -0.33
CA ILE A 180 9.18 26.43 0.44
C ILE A 180 10.28 27.17 1.22
N LEU A 181 11.12 26.45 1.95
CA LEU A 181 12.18 26.98 2.79
C LEU A 181 13.46 26.15 2.61
N PRO A 182 14.25 26.42 1.56
CA PRO A 182 15.49 25.70 1.31
C PRO A 182 16.48 25.88 2.47
N SER A 183 16.88 24.78 3.09
CA SER A 183 17.93 24.74 4.12
C SER A 183 18.88 23.56 3.90
N PRO A 184 20.12 23.60 4.42
CA PRO A 184 21.00 22.43 4.44
C PRO A 184 20.31 21.21 5.08
N GLU A 185 19.56 21.41 6.16
CA GLU A 185 18.89 20.35 6.91
C GLU A 185 17.77 19.68 6.10
N THR A 186 16.94 20.47 5.41
CA THR A 186 15.87 19.93 4.53
C THR A 186 16.46 19.20 3.33
N LYS A 187 17.58 19.69 2.77
CA LYS A 187 18.28 19.04 1.66
C LYS A 187 18.85 17.69 2.08
N GLU A 188 19.51 17.64 3.23
CA GLU A 188 20.04 16.40 3.79
C GLU A 188 18.93 15.40 4.13
N ALA A 189 17.83 15.86 4.73
CA ALA A 189 16.70 15.00 5.06
C ALA A 189 16.06 14.41 3.79
N LEU A 190 15.90 15.22 2.74
CA LEU A 190 15.44 14.75 1.43
C LEU A 190 16.40 13.72 0.83
N GLN A 191 17.72 13.98 0.89
CA GLN A 191 18.72 13.06 0.37
C GLN A 191 18.67 11.72 1.10
N ARG A 192 18.62 11.73 2.45
CA ARG A 192 18.53 10.51 3.27
C ARG A 192 17.27 9.70 2.94
N ALA A 193 16.11 10.36 2.88
CA ALA A 193 14.85 9.68 2.55
C ALA A 193 14.87 9.09 1.12
N THR A 194 15.45 9.82 0.16
CA THR A 194 15.57 9.37 -1.24
C THR A 194 16.50 8.18 -1.35
N THR A 195 17.69 8.24 -0.75
CA THR A 195 18.66 7.13 -0.74
C THR A 195 18.04 5.88 -0.09
N ALA A 196 17.40 6.01 1.07
CA ALA A 196 16.74 4.89 1.74
C ALA A 196 15.62 4.27 0.88
N GLN A 197 14.86 5.09 0.14
CA GLN A 197 13.83 4.59 -0.76
C GLN A 197 14.44 3.84 -1.96
N ILE A 198 15.53 4.34 -2.55
CA ILE A 198 16.23 3.70 -3.66
C ILE A 198 16.83 2.36 -3.22
N ASP A 199 17.52 2.34 -2.08
CA ASP A 199 18.12 1.12 -1.52
C ASP A 199 17.04 0.06 -1.26
N LEU A 200 15.89 0.48 -0.72
CA LEU A 200 14.79 -0.44 -0.47
C LEU A 200 14.09 -0.92 -1.75
N ALA A 201 13.98 -0.04 -2.76
CA ALA A 201 13.43 -0.40 -4.06
C ALA A 201 14.29 -1.46 -4.74
N GLN A 202 15.62 -1.34 -4.67
CA GLN A 202 16.52 -2.34 -5.21
C GLN A 202 16.41 -3.67 -4.43
N ASP A 203 16.15 -3.65 -3.11
CA ASP A 203 16.06 -4.87 -2.28
C ASP A 203 14.83 -5.68 -2.71
N ILE A 204 13.74 -4.96 -2.99
CA ILE A 204 12.51 -5.52 -3.54
C ILE A 204 12.74 -6.07 -4.95
N GLN A 205 13.52 -5.39 -5.81
CA GLN A 205 13.83 -5.89 -7.15
C GLN A 205 14.58 -7.22 -7.09
N ASP A 206 15.69 -7.26 -6.34
CA ASP A 206 16.53 -8.44 -6.16
C ASP A 206 15.70 -9.62 -5.62
N THR A 207 14.81 -9.34 -4.66
CA THR A 207 13.97 -10.36 -4.03
C THR A 207 12.84 -10.84 -4.95
N VAL A 208 12.23 -9.95 -5.75
CA VAL A 208 11.22 -10.32 -6.74
C VAL A 208 11.81 -11.26 -7.80
N GLU A 209 13.02 -10.99 -8.28
CA GLU A 209 13.70 -11.86 -9.24
C GLU A 209 13.95 -13.26 -8.66
N TYR A 210 14.47 -13.32 -7.44
CA TYR A 210 14.71 -14.58 -6.73
C TYR A 210 13.43 -15.39 -6.49
N TYR A 211 12.37 -14.73 -6.02
CA TYR A 211 11.09 -15.41 -5.79
C TYR A 211 10.43 -15.83 -7.08
N LEU A 212 10.55 -15.05 -8.16
CA LEU A 212 10.09 -15.44 -9.47
C LEU A 212 10.74 -16.77 -9.85
N ASP A 213 12.06 -16.84 -9.88
CA ASP A 213 12.79 -18.05 -10.27
C ASP A 213 12.46 -19.27 -9.39
N THR A 214 12.30 -19.05 -8.09
CA THR A 214 11.89 -20.10 -7.13
C THR A 214 10.47 -20.60 -7.42
N LEU A 215 9.54 -19.68 -7.68
CA LEU A 215 8.13 -20.01 -7.95
C LEU A 215 7.96 -20.73 -9.28
N ILE A 216 8.76 -20.44 -10.30
CA ILE A 216 8.71 -21.16 -11.59
C ILE A 216 8.84 -22.68 -11.41
N SER A 217 9.69 -23.08 -10.46
CA SER A 217 9.97 -24.49 -10.14
C SER A 217 8.94 -25.13 -9.19
N SER A 218 7.96 -24.36 -8.71
CA SER A 218 6.98 -24.79 -7.72
C SER A 218 5.71 -25.41 -8.33
N GLN A 219 4.86 -26.02 -7.51
CA GLN A 219 3.58 -26.61 -7.95
C GLN A 219 2.60 -25.58 -8.55
N ALA A 220 1.69 -26.04 -9.41
CA ALA A 220 0.77 -25.15 -10.15
C ALA A 220 -0.11 -24.23 -9.28
N SER A 221 -0.61 -24.71 -8.14
CA SER A 221 -1.38 -23.91 -7.18
C SER A 221 -0.53 -22.81 -6.55
N THR A 222 0.67 -23.16 -6.09
CA THR A 222 1.70 -22.26 -5.53
C THR A 222 2.06 -21.15 -6.53
N ARG A 223 2.23 -21.52 -7.80
CA ARG A 223 2.55 -20.59 -8.89
C ARG A 223 1.52 -19.48 -9.08
N SER A 224 0.22 -19.82 -9.05
CA SER A 224 -0.83 -18.82 -9.26
C SER A 224 -0.86 -17.77 -8.14
N ILE A 225 -0.75 -18.20 -6.88
CA ILE A 225 -0.73 -17.30 -5.72
C ILE A 225 0.54 -16.45 -5.73
N GLY A 226 1.70 -17.08 -5.97
CA GLY A 226 2.99 -16.41 -6.06
C GLY A 226 3.02 -15.34 -7.17
N ALA A 227 2.44 -15.63 -8.34
CA ALA A 227 2.37 -14.67 -9.43
C ALA A 227 1.62 -13.38 -9.04
N HIS A 228 0.46 -13.51 -8.37
CA HIS A 228 -0.31 -12.35 -7.90
C HIS A 228 0.45 -11.57 -6.81
N MET A 229 1.16 -12.29 -5.92
CA MET A 229 2.00 -11.68 -4.89
C MET A 229 3.11 -10.82 -5.51
N LEU A 230 3.80 -11.30 -6.55
CA LEU A 230 4.87 -10.57 -7.21
C LEU A 230 4.39 -9.33 -7.99
N MET A 231 3.12 -9.26 -8.39
CA MET A 231 2.57 -8.07 -9.06
C MET A 231 2.41 -6.86 -8.13
N MET A 232 2.27 -7.08 -6.83
CA MET A 232 2.08 -6.02 -5.84
C MET A 232 3.29 -5.08 -5.73
N PRO A 233 4.53 -5.55 -5.46
CA PRO A 233 5.69 -4.66 -5.39
C PRO A 233 5.95 -3.92 -6.71
N LEU A 234 5.73 -4.57 -7.86
CA LEU A 234 5.81 -3.90 -9.18
C LEU A 234 4.84 -2.73 -9.27
N SER A 235 3.60 -2.90 -8.83
CA SER A 235 2.59 -1.83 -8.85
C SER A 235 2.97 -0.66 -7.95
N VAL A 236 3.60 -0.94 -6.81
CA VAL A 236 4.09 0.11 -5.91
C VAL A 236 5.31 0.82 -6.48
N LEU A 237 6.28 0.09 -7.02
CA LEU A 237 7.46 0.66 -7.68
C LEU A 237 7.07 1.57 -8.86
N LEU A 238 5.98 1.31 -9.58
CA LEU A 238 5.49 2.21 -10.63
C LEU A 238 4.95 3.54 -10.10
N GLY A 239 4.49 3.58 -8.84
CA GLY A 239 3.83 4.72 -8.25
C GLY A 239 4.71 5.61 -7.37
N LEU A 240 5.99 5.28 -7.18
CA LEU A 240 6.86 6.07 -6.30
C LEU A 240 7.30 7.37 -6.96
N SER A 241 7.53 8.37 -6.12
CA SER A 241 8.02 9.68 -6.54
C SER A 241 9.50 9.70 -6.96
N THR A 242 10.23 8.60 -6.77
CA THR A 242 11.65 8.43 -7.17
C THR A 242 11.84 7.45 -8.31
N THR A 243 10.75 6.89 -8.87
CA THR A 243 10.84 5.89 -9.94
C THR A 243 11.46 6.50 -11.19
N GLY A 244 12.67 6.04 -11.50
CA GLY A 244 13.40 6.44 -12.71
C GLY A 244 13.12 5.53 -13.91
N PRO A 245 13.59 5.93 -15.11
CA PRO A 245 13.58 5.12 -16.32
C PRO A 245 14.02 3.67 -16.15
N GLU A 246 15.12 3.46 -15.44
CA GLU A 246 15.71 2.14 -15.25
C GLU A 246 14.76 1.21 -14.48
N THR A 247 14.15 1.72 -13.41
CA THR A 247 13.12 1.00 -12.64
C THR A 247 11.89 0.71 -13.49
N LEU A 248 11.44 1.64 -14.34
CA LEU A 248 10.29 1.40 -15.23
C LEU A 248 10.57 0.28 -16.24
N VAL A 249 11.76 0.28 -16.86
CA VAL A 249 12.20 -0.79 -17.77
C VAL A 249 12.29 -2.12 -17.04
N TRP A 250 12.84 -2.12 -15.82
CA TRP A 250 12.90 -3.31 -14.98
C TRP A 250 11.50 -3.84 -14.66
N VAL A 251 10.56 -2.98 -14.24
CA VAL A 251 9.17 -3.37 -13.95
C VAL A 251 8.51 -3.95 -15.20
N ALA A 252 8.68 -3.32 -16.36
CA ALA A 252 8.11 -3.81 -17.61
C ALA A 252 8.62 -5.22 -17.96
N ARG A 253 9.92 -5.45 -17.80
CA ARG A 253 10.55 -6.76 -18.01
C ARG A 253 10.01 -7.82 -17.05
N MET A 254 9.94 -7.51 -15.76
CA MET A 254 9.41 -8.44 -14.76
C MET A 254 7.93 -8.72 -14.96
N ALA A 255 7.12 -7.71 -15.27
CA ALA A 255 5.71 -7.89 -15.57
C ALA A 255 5.48 -8.79 -16.80
N SER A 256 6.31 -8.65 -17.85
CA SER A 256 6.28 -9.53 -19.03
C SER A 256 6.62 -10.96 -18.65
N ARG A 257 7.71 -11.15 -17.89
CA ARG A 257 8.17 -12.48 -17.46
C ARG A 257 7.14 -13.18 -16.59
N ILE A 258 6.52 -12.48 -15.64
CA ILE A 258 5.41 -13.00 -14.82
C ILE A 258 4.22 -13.39 -15.72
N ALA A 259 3.88 -12.57 -16.71
CA ALA A 259 2.78 -12.88 -17.63
C ALA A 259 3.04 -14.10 -18.51
N GLU A 260 4.26 -14.25 -19.01
CA GLU A 260 4.67 -15.39 -19.83
C GLU A 260 4.68 -16.69 -19.04
N VAL A 261 5.27 -16.68 -17.84
CA VAL A 261 5.44 -17.91 -17.06
C VAL A 261 4.15 -18.33 -16.35
N PHE A 262 3.33 -17.38 -15.90
CA PHE A 262 2.12 -17.66 -15.13
C PHE A 262 0.80 -17.42 -15.88
N ALA A 263 0.86 -17.10 -17.19
CA ALA A 263 -0.29 -16.74 -18.02
C ALA A 263 -1.13 -15.57 -17.46
N LEU A 264 -0.49 -14.66 -16.72
CA LEU A 264 -1.17 -13.59 -15.99
C LEU A 264 -1.33 -12.34 -16.88
N LYS A 265 -2.51 -12.21 -17.52
CA LYS A 265 -2.81 -11.15 -18.50
C LYS A 265 -2.50 -9.73 -18.02
N GLN A 266 -2.70 -9.44 -16.73
CA GLN A 266 -2.40 -8.12 -16.16
C GLN A 266 -0.91 -7.75 -16.30
N GLY A 267 0.02 -8.70 -16.14
CA GLY A 267 1.45 -8.45 -16.32
C GLY A 267 1.79 -8.02 -17.74
N LYS A 268 1.18 -8.68 -18.74
CA LYS A 268 1.37 -8.34 -20.16
C LYS A 268 0.85 -6.94 -20.48
N ILE A 269 -0.32 -6.58 -19.96
CA ILE A 269 -0.90 -5.24 -20.16
C ILE A 269 0.03 -4.17 -19.59
N ILE A 270 0.58 -4.38 -18.39
CA ILE A 270 1.52 -3.45 -17.75
C ILE A 270 2.80 -3.35 -18.58
N ALA A 271 3.39 -4.47 -18.98
CA ALA A 271 4.60 -4.51 -19.80
C ALA A 271 4.40 -3.79 -21.14
N ASP A 272 3.33 -4.11 -21.86
CA ASP A 272 3.00 -3.48 -23.14
C ASP A 272 2.78 -1.97 -22.99
N PHE A 273 2.08 -1.55 -21.93
CA PHE A 273 1.85 -0.12 -21.66
C PHE A 273 3.15 0.63 -21.44
N LEU A 274 4.03 0.12 -20.58
CA LEU A 274 5.31 0.75 -20.28
C LEU A 274 6.24 0.76 -21.51
N MET A 275 6.33 -0.35 -22.25
CA MET A 275 7.22 -0.46 -23.41
C MET A 275 6.72 0.34 -24.63
N LYS A 276 5.41 0.48 -24.82
CA LYS A 276 4.85 1.33 -25.89
C LYS A 276 4.96 2.80 -25.53
N GLY A 277 4.64 3.15 -24.29
CA GLY A 277 4.76 4.53 -23.80
C GLY A 277 6.20 5.03 -23.75
N TRP A 278 7.19 4.13 -23.72
CA TRP A 278 8.61 4.50 -23.85
C TRP A 278 9.04 4.79 -25.29
N LYS A 279 8.45 4.12 -26.28
CA LYS A 279 8.82 4.24 -27.70
C LYS A 279 8.24 5.47 -28.38
N GLY A 280 7.07 5.93 -27.93
CA GLY A 280 6.59 7.27 -28.25
C GLY A 280 6.99 8.18 -27.11
N GLU A 281 7.52 9.37 -27.36
CA GLU A 281 7.90 10.41 -26.37
C GLU A 281 6.71 10.96 -25.53
N THR A 282 5.69 10.14 -25.32
CA THR A 282 4.39 10.39 -24.70
C THR A 282 4.46 10.53 -23.17
N PHE A 283 5.56 10.13 -22.52
CA PHE A 283 5.82 10.46 -21.12
C PHE A 283 6.51 11.82 -20.96
N ALA A 284 6.24 12.76 -21.86
CA ALA A 284 6.37 14.17 -21.54
C ALA A 284 5.42 14.50 -20.38
N LEU A 285 5.87 14.25 -19.15
CA LEU A 285 5.69 15.19 -18.06
C LEU A 285 6.35 16.48 -18.53
N SER A 286 5.69 17.19 -19.44
CA SER A 286 6.16 18.44 -20.00
C SER A 286 6.50 19.33 -18.81
N PRO A 287 7.73 19.85 -18.69
CA PRO A 287 8.01 20.83 -17.65
C PRO A 287 6.96 21.92 -17.80
N VAL A 288 6.31 22.29 -16.69
CA VAL A 288 5.36 23.40 -16.65
C VAL A 288 6.16 24.69 -16.84
N ASN A 289 6.62 24.93 -18.07
CA ASN A 289 7.05 26.24 -18.51
C ASN A 289 5.80 26.98 -18.95
N LYS A 290 5.06 27.51 -17.97
CA LYS A 290 4.25 28.71 -18.19
C LYS A 290 4.98 29.87 -17.55
N SER A 291 5.97 30.41 -18.26
CA SER A 291 6.24 31.84 -18.17
C SER A 291 5.02 32.54 -18.75
N LEU A 292 4.05 32.86 -17.90
CA LEU A 292 3.02 33.84 -18.23
C LEU A 292 3.68 35.22 -18.14
N SER A 293 4.42 35.59 -19.17
CA SER A 293 4.66 37.00 -19.48
C SER A 293 3.34 37.57 -20.01
N ARG A 294 2.46 38.01 -19.11
CA ARG A 294 1.31 38.82 -19.47
C ARG A 294 1.60 40.27 -19.14
N THR A 295 2.31 40.94 -20.04
CA THR A 295 2.20 42.39 -20.22
C THR A 295 1.01 42.63 -21.14
N ASP A 296 -0.18 42.77 -20.54
CA ASP A 296 -1.30 43.46 -21.17
C ASP A 296 -1.56 44.73 -20.36
N THR A 297 -0.96 45.82 -20.82
CA THR A 297 -1.46 47.17 -20.60
C THR A 297 -2.83 47.29 -21.24
N LEU A 298 -3.86 47.49 -20.42
CA LEU A 298 -5.15 48.03 -20.84
C LEU A 298 -5.58 49.08 -19.82
N ASP A 299 -5.19 50.32 -20.13
CA ASP A 299 -6.02 51.47 -19.82
C ASP A 299 -7.42 51.23 -20.41
N LEU A 300 -8.46 51.47 -19.61
CA LEU A 300 -9.60 52.29 -20.00
C LEU A 300 -10.49 52.54 -18.78
N ALA A 301 -10.65 53.82 -18.50
CA ALA A 301 -11.61 54.39 -17.59
C ALA A 301 -13.06 54.10 -18.02
N GLY A 302 -13.99 54.09 -17.07
CA GLY A 302 -15.41 54.29 -17.37
C GLY A 302 -16.39 53.59 -16.44
N GLU A 303 -16.95 54.38 -15.53
CA GLU A 303 -18.38 54.38 -15.14
C GLU A 303 -19.01 53.20 -14.38
N GLY A 304 -19.84 53.56 -13.39
CA GLY A 304 -21.00 52.74 -13.01
C GLY A 304 -21.14 52.43 -11.54
N MET A 305 -21.43 53.44 -10.71
CA MET A 305 -22.10 53.25 -9.43
C MET A 305 -23.45 52.53 -9.65
N GLY A 306 -23.63 51.38 -8.99
CA GLY A 306 -24.89 50.65 -8.94
C GLY A 306 -24.96 49.81 -7.67
N THR A 307 -25.58 50.35 -6.64
CA THR A 307 -25.95 49.67 -5.40
C THR A 307 -27.04 48.61 -5.65
N PRO A 308 -26.94 47.39 -5.11
CA PRO A 308 -28.11 46.53 -4.95
C PRO A 308 -28.67 46.63 -3.52
N GLU A 309 -30.00 46.76 -3.50
CA GLU A 309 -30.88 46.89 -2.34
C GLU A 309 -30.85 45.69 -1.40
N ASP A 310 -30.91 46.01 -0.10
CA ASP A 310 -31.23 45.08 0.99
C ASP A 310 -32.69 44.60 0.88
N GLY A 311 -32.87 43.28 0.72
CA GLY A 311 -34.16 42.61 0.84
C GLY A 311 -34.16 41.63 2.03
N PRO A 312 -35.13 41.69 2.96
CA PRO A 312 -35.15 40.81 4.13
C PRO A 312 -35.69 39.42 3.78
N LEU A 313 -34.88 38.39 4.04
CA LEU A 313 -35.27 36.98 3.95
C LEU A 313 -36.10 36.59 5.19
N THR A 314 -37.38 36.31 4.96
CA THR A 314 -38.29 35.65 5.90
C THR A 314 -37.91 34.16 6.09
N PRO A 315 -37.96 33.61 7.32
CA PRO A 315 -37.69 32.19 7.56
C PRO A 315 -38.91 31.31 7.20
N SER A 316 -38.68 30.26 6.42
CA SER A 316 -39.65 29.18 6.19
C SER A 316 -39.65 28.19 7.36
N PRO A 317 -40.82 27.66 7.77
CA PRO A 317 -40.94 26.76 8.92
C PRO A 317 -40.56 25.32 8.58
N THR A 318 -39.94 24.67 9.56
CA THR A 318 -39.57 23.26 9.63
C THR A 318 -40.82 22.38 9.78
N PRO A 319 -40.94 21.22 9.12
CA PRO A 319 -42.00 20.27 9.43
C PRO A 319 -41.55 19.30 10.55
N ASP A 320 -42.39 19.24 11.58
CA ASP A 320 -42.39 18.28 12.68
C ASP A 320 -42.28 16.83 12.19
N ARG A 321 -41.24 16.13 12.64
CA ARG A 321 -41.13 14.68 12.47
C ARG A 321 -41.57 14.01 13.77
N LYS A 322 -42.83 13.55 13.78
CA LYS A 322 -43.40 12.69 14.84
C LYS A 322 -42.58 11.41 14.97
N ILE A 323 -42.06 11.18 16.18
CA ILE A 323 -41.45 9.92 16.60
C ILE A 323 -42.59 8.98 17.00
N HIS A 324 -42.80 7.91 16.24
CA HIS A 324 -43.62 6.78 16.67
C HIS A 324 -42.71 5.83 17.45
N ALA A 325 -43.03 5.63 18.73
CA ALA A 325 -42.50 4.56 19.56
C ALA A 325 -43.25 3.26 19.24
N GLU A 326 -42.53 2.19 18.92
CA GLU A 326 -43.05 0.82 18.95
C GLU A 326 -42.74 0.17 20.31
N PRO A 327 -43.64 -0.68 20.83
CA PRO A 327 -43.54 -1.23 22.18
C PRO A 327 -42.78 -2.56 22.22
N ASP A 328 -42.29 -2.82 23.44
CA ASP A 328 -41.60 -4.02 23.91
C ASP A 328 -42.30 -5.34 23.54
N ILE A 329 -41.50 -6.30 23.04
CA ILE A 329 -41.85 -7.71 23.02
C ILE A 329 -40.96 -8.43 24.04
N LEU A 330 -41.56 -8.73 25.20
CA LEU A 330 -41.11 -9.74 26.15
C LEU A 330 -41.36 -11.13 25.58
N ILE A 331 -40.32 -11.96 25.51
CA ILE A 331 -40.46 -13.41 25.40
C ILE A 331 -39.75 -14.04 26.59
N SER A 332 -40.57 -14.76 27.36
CA SER A 332 -40.27 -15.71 28.44
C SER A 332 -39.46 -16.91 27.99
#